data_AF-A0A8T5B773-F1
#
_entry.id   AF-A0A8T5B773-F1
#
_cell.length_a   1.000
_cell.length_b   1.000
_cell.length_c   1.000
_cell.angle_alpha   90.00
_cell.angle_beta   90.00
_cell.angle_gamma   90.00
#
_symmetry.space_group_name_H-M   'P 1'
#
loop_
_entity.id
_entity.type
_entity.pdbx_description
1 polymer ?
#
loop_
_entity_poly.entity_id
_entity_poly.type
_entity_poly.pdbx_seq_one_letter_code
_entity_poly.pdbx_strand_id
1 'polypeptide(L)' 'MVWLLERLSDASEDLIRVLVDEFIGLILFGSWARGEAKVDSDVDLFIVLRKAGGMATRSSISKTISSHVRRPITS' A
#
# COMPACT_ATOMS: atom_id res chain seq x y z
N MET A 1 -11.65 6.99 6.96
CA MET A 1 -10.52 6.39 7.69
C MET A 1 -10.67 4.87 7.79
N VAL A 2 -11.71 4.35 8.48
CA VAL A 2 -11.91 2.91 8.71
C VAL A 2 -11.86 2.08 7.42
N TRP A 3 -12.65 2.46 6.40
CA TRP A 3 -12.65 1.76 5.09
C TRP A 3 -11.26 1.69 4.43
N LEU A 4 -10.44 2.75 4.55
CA LEU A 4 -9.10 2.76 3.95
C LEU A 4 -8.19 1.75 4.65
N LEU A 5 -8.25 1.69 5.98
CA LEU A 5 -7.47 0.73 6.76
C LEU A 5 -7.88 -0.72 6.45
N GLU A 6 -9.18 -0.99 6.29
CA GLU A 6 -9.68 -2.30 5.85
C GLU A 6 -9.11 -2.68 4.49
N ARG A 7 -9.17 -1.78 3.50
CA ARG A 7 -8.61 -2.03 2.17
C ARG A 7 -7.08 -2.21 2.17
N LEU A 8 -6.37 -1.48 3.02
CA LEU A 8 -4.92 -1.64 3.17
C LEU A 8 -4.57 -2.95 3.91
N SER A 9 -5.44 -3.42 4.80
CA SER A 9 -5.33 -4.74 5.42
C SER A 9 -5.50 -5.84 4.37
N ASP A 10 -6.57 -5.78 3.58
CA ASP A 10 -6.82 -6.73 2.48
C ASP A 10 -5.64 -6.74 1.48
N ALA A 11 -5.13 -5.57 1.13
CA ALA A 11 -3.97 -5.45 0.25
C ALA A 11 -2.68 -6.03 0.87
N SER A 12 -2.50 -5.91 2.19
CA SER A 12 -1.35 -6.49 2.89
C SER A 12 -1.40 -8.02 2.85
N GLU A 13 -2.58 -8.62 3.01
CA GLU A 13 -2.74 -10.07 2.87
C GLU A 13 -2.39 -10.56 1.47
N ASP A 14 -2.81 -9.85 0.43
CA ASP A 14 -2.46 -10.18 -0.95
C ASP A 14 -0.97 -9.97 -1.24
N LEU A 15 -0.34 -8.94 -0.67
CA LEU A 15 1.10 -8.72 -0.78
C LEU A 15 1.90 -9.84 -0.12
N ILE A 16 1.45 -10.37 1.03
CA ILE A 16 2.05 -11.56 1.65
C ILE A 16 2.01 -12.75 0.67
N ARG A 17 0.92 -12.93 -0.07
CA ARG A 17 0.80 -14.05 -1.04
C ARG A 17 1.65 -13.84 -2.29
N VAL A 18 1.73 -12.60 -2.80
CA VAL A 18 2.43 -12.27 -4.06
C VAL A 18 3.94 -12.18 -3.85
N LEU A 19 4.39 -11.65 -2.71
CA LEU A 19 5.80 -11.40 -2.42
C LEU A 19 6.39 -12.40 -1.41
N VAL A 20 5.57 -13.29 -0.86
CA VAL A 20 5.96 -14.40 0.02
C VAL A 20 6.82 -13.90 1.19
N ASP A 21 8.10 -14.28 1.24
CA ASP A 21 9.02 -14.02 2.34
C ASP A 21 9.72 -12.65 2.24
N GLU A 22 9.50 -11.94 1.14
CA GLU A 22 10.11 -10.64 0.87
C GLU A 22 9.28 -9.48 1.41
N PHE A 23 7.96 -9.60 1.61
CA PHE A 23 7.15 -8.53 2.19
C PHE A 23 7.26 -8.50 3.72
N ILE A 24 7.68 -7.37 4.28
CA ILE A 24 7.78 -7.16 5.74
C ILE A 24 6.57 -6.40 6.25
N GLY A 25 6.10 -5.38 5.52
CA GLY A 25 4.96 -4.60 5.95
C GLY A 25 4.67 -3.40 5.08
N LEU A 26 3.54 -2.76 5.40
CA LEU A 26 3.02 -1.56 4.77
C LEU A 26 2.72 -0.54 5.86
N ILE A 27 3.14 0.70 5.65
CA ILE A 27 2.96 1.81 6.59
C ILE A 27 2.18 2.91 5.88
N LEU A 28 1.04 3.30 6.45
CA LEU A 28 0.30 4.50 6.04
C LEU A 28 0.96 5.73 6.65
N PHE A 29 1.29 6.72 5.82
CA PHE A 29 1.82 8.00 6.28
C PHE A 29 1.08 9.16 5.60
N GLY A 30 1.59 10.38 5.77
CA GLY A 30 1.04 11.55 5.09
C GLY A 30 -0.28 12.04 5.70
N SER A 31 -1.08 12.71 4.87
CA SER A 31 -2.29 13.43 5.30
C SER A 31 -3.36 12.51 5.91
N TRP A 32 -3.51 11.28 5.39
CA TRP A 32 -4.43 10.28 5.93
C TRP A 32 -4.02 9.84 7.33
N ALA A 33 -2.74 9.55 7.56
CA ALA A 33 -2.26 9.17 8.89
C ALA A 33 -2.44 10.30 9.94
N ARG A 34 -2.34 11.57 9.53
CA ARG A 34 -2.51 12.74 10.41
C ARG A 34 -3.97 13.19 10.61
N GLY A 35 -4.92 12.61 9.87
CA GLY A 35 -6.32 13.05 9.90
C GLY A 35 -6.58 14.38 9.17
N GLU A 36 -5.63 14.84 8.35
CA GLU A 36 -5.71 16.09 7.57
C GLU A 36 -6.18 15.85 6.13
N ALA A 37 -6.35 14.59 5.73
CA ALA A 37 -6.75 14.23 4.38
C ALA A 37 -8.15 14.73 4.02
N LYS A 38 -8.28 15.24 2.80
CA LYS A 38 -9.54 15.54 2.14
C LYS A 38 -10.05 14.32 1.37
N VAL A 39 -11.30 14.39 0.92
CA VAL A 39 -11.94 13.32 0.14
C VAL A 39 -11.21 13.03 -1.18
N ASP A 40 -10.42 13.95 -1.71
CA ASP A 40 -9.66 13.81 -2.95
C ASP A 40 -8.15 13.62 -2.71
N SER A 41 -7.70 13.57 -1.45
CA SER A 41 -6.29 13.39 -1.12
C SER A 41 -5.77 12.02 -1.51
N ASP A 42 -4.57 12.01 -2.07
CA ASP A 42 -3.77 10.83 -2.36
C ASP A 42 -3.46 10.05 -1.08
N VAL A 43 -3.19 8.75 -1.24
CA VAL A 43 -2.79 7.88 -0.14
C VAL A 43 -1.30 7.60 -0.23
N ASP A 44 -0.55 8.05 0.77
CA ASP A 44 0.90 7.85 0.86
C ASP A 44 1.25 6.57 1.64
N LEU A 45 1.95 5.64 0.99
CA LEU A 45 2.28 4.33 1.54
C LEU A 45 3.78 4.04 1.47
N PHE A 46 4.34 3.52 2.55
CA PHE A 46 5.72 3.04 2.58
C PHE A 46 5.72 1.52 2.67
N ILE A 47 6.35 0.86 1.71
CA ILE A 47 6.42 -0.61 1.61
C ILE A 47 7.81 -1.06 2.02
N VAL A 48 7.86 -1.96 3.01
CA VAL A 48 9.12 -2.52 3.53
C VAL A 48 9.28 -3.93 2.98
N LEU A 49 10.42 -4.16 2.33
CA LEU A 49 10.82 -5.45 1.80
C LEU A 49 12.10 -5.95 2.46
N ARG A 50 12.28 -7.27 2.52
CA ARG A 50 13.49 -7.91 3.05
C ARG A 50 14.70 -7.63 2.18
N LYS A 51 14.52 -7.58 0.86
CA LYS A 51 15.55 -7.20 -0.11
C LYS A 51 15.00 -6.19 -1.10
N ALA A 52 15.91 -5.42 -1.71
CA ALA A 52 15.55 -4.52 -2.79
C ALA A 52 14.96 -5.32 -3.96
N GLY A 53 13.76 -4.92 -4.40
CA GLY A 53 13.09 -5.47 -5.56
C GLY A 53 13.39 -4.67 -6.83
N GLY A 54 13.32 -5.34 -7.98
CA GLY A 54 13.40 -4.69 -9.28
C GLY A 54 12.05 -4.11 -9.74
N MET A 55 11.99 -3.71 -11.00
CA MET A 55 10.76 -3.15 -11.60
C MET A 55 9.57 -4.11 -11.56
N ALA A 56 9.80 -5.43 -11.67
CA ALA A 56 8.75 -6.44 -11.55
C ALA A 56 8.08 -6.41 -10.17
N THR A 57 8.88 -6.32 -9.10
CA THR A 57 8.38 -6.20 -7.72
C THR A 57 7.57 -4.92 -7.55
N ARG A 58 8.08 -3.79 -8.05
CA ARG A 58 7.36 -2.51 -8.00
C ARG A 58 6.01 -2.57 -8.73
N SER A 59 5.98 -3.20 -9.91
CA SER A 59 4.76 -3.38 -10.70
C SER A 59 3.74 -4.25 -9.96
N SER A 60 4.18 -5.37 -9.37
CA SER A 60 3.32 -6.23 -8.55
C SER A 60 2.72 -5.48 -7.36
N ILE A 61 3.54 -4.71 -6.63
CA ILE A 61 3.07 -3.91 -5.50
C ILE A 61 2.02 -2.90 -5.96
N SER A 62 2.35 -2.10 -6.98
CA SER A 62 1.44 -1.06 -7.50
C SER A 62 0.11 -1.65 -7.97
N LYS A 63 0.16 -2.79 -8.67
CA LYS A 63 -1.04 -3.52 -9.11
C LYS A 63 -1.90 -4.01 -7.94
N THR A 64 -1.28 -4.62 -6.92
CA THR A 64 -2.00 -5.14 -5.76
C THR A 64 -2.64 -4.01 -4.95
N ILE A 65 -1.92 -2.92 -4.68
CA ILE A 65 -2.51 -1.79 -3.93
C ILE A 65 -3.65 -1.16 -4.73
N SER A 66 -3.46 -0.90 -6.03
CA SER A 66 -4.49 -0.25 -6.86
C SER A 66 -5.76 -1.09 -7.07
N SER A 67 -5.69 -2.43 -6.96
CA SER A 67 -6.89 -3.26 -6.98
C SER A 67 -7.76 -3.12 -5.74
N HIS A 68 -7.17 -2.73 -4.60
CA HIS A 68 -7.88 -2.54 -3.32
C HIS A 68 -8.26 -1.09 -3.06
N VAL A 69 -7.38 -0.16 -3.42
CA VAL A 69 -7.51 1.26 -3.15
C VAL A 69 -7.86 1.97 -4.46
N ARG A 70 -9.14 2.32 -4.62
CA ARG A 70 -9.67 3.08 -5.78
C ARG A 70 -9.34 4.57 -5.71
N ARG A 71 -8.10 4.92 -5.37
CA ARG A 71 -7.59 6.29 -5.28
C ARG A 71 -6.22 6.36 -5.95
N PRO A 72 -5.76 7.57 -6.34
CA PRO A 72 -4.37 7.73 -6.69
C PRO A 72 -3.48 7.35 -5.50
N ILE A 73 -2.45 6.56 -5.78
CA ILE A 73 -1.48 6.06 -4.82
C ILE A 73 -0.12 6.57 -5.24
N THR A 74 0.61 7.16 -4.29
CA THR A 74 2.02 7.53 -4.45
C THR A 74 2.87 6.59 -3.60
N SER A 75 3.85 5.96 -4.23
CA SER A 75 4.77 4.96 -3.64
C SER A 75 6.22 5.24 -4.02
#